data_AF-A0A2M9LIX9-F1
#
_entry.id   AF-A0A2M9LIX9-F1
#
_cell.length_a   1.000
_cell.length_b   1.000
_cell.length_c   1.000
_cell.angle_alpha   90.00
_cell.angle_beta   90.00
_cell.angle_gamma   90.00
#
_symmetry.space_group_name_H-M   'P 1'
#
loop_
_entity.id
_entity.type
_entity.pdbx_description
1 polymer ?
#
loop_
_entity_poly.entity_id
_entity_poly.type
_entity_poly.pdbx_seq_one_letter_code
_entity_poly.pdbx_strand_id
1 'polypeptide(L)' 'MRLVDHQLRTLTKDPTMAKKTCETCGTKSATVEQMDDPYTAALYPEWPEHDQMTLCPPCAVARYEES' A
#
# COMPACT_ATOMS: atom_id res chain seq x y z
N MET A 1 19.70 -9.66 -37.65
CA MET A 1 18.39 -9.04 -37.31
C MET A 1 17.62 -9.94 -36.35
N ARG A 2 18.07 -10.04 -35.10
CA ARG A 2 17.37 -10.74 -34.01
C ARG A 2 17.81 -10.04 -32.72
N LEU A 3 16.94 -10.01 -31.71
CA LEU A 3 17.24 -9.74 -30.27
C LEU A 3 16.74 -8.40 -29.67
N VAL A 4 15.48 -8.00 -29.86
CA VAL A 4 14.89 -6.96 -28.96
C VAL A 4 13.57 -7.36 -28.26
N ASP A 5 12.97 -8.51 -28.56
CA ASP A 5 11.61 -8.83 -28.12
C ASP A 5 11.47 -9.61 -26.80
N HIS A 6 12.57 -9.91 -26.08
CA HIS A 6 12.52 -10.83 -24.92
C HIS A 6 12.61 -10.15 -23.53
N GLN A 7 12.71 -8.81 -23.46
CA GLN A 7 12.93 -8.08 -22.19
C GLN A 7 11.68 -7.51 -21.52
N LEU A 8 10.47 -7.69 -22.08
CA LEU A 8 9.23 -7.15 -21.49
C LEU A 8 8.42 -8.15 -20.64
N ARG A 9 8.99 -9.29 -20.24
CA ARG A 9 8.26 -10.34 -19.50
C ARG A 9 8.59 -10.45 -18.01
N THR A 10 9.48 -9.62 -17.46
CA THR A 10 10.01 -9.81 -16.10
C THR A 10 9.67 -8.68 -15.11
N LEU A 11 8.89 -7.66 -15.49
CA LEU A 11 8.55 -6.53 -14.61
C LEU A 11 7.32 -6.76 -13.69
N THR A 12 6.74 -7.97 -13.66
CA THR A 12 5.48 -8.22 -12.94
C THR A 12 5.60 -9.29 -11.85
N LYS A 13 6.81 -9.72 -11.52
CA LYS A 13 7.03 -10.80 -10.56
C LYS A 13 8.14 -10.41 -9.59
N ASP A 14 7.91 -9.36 -8.81
CA ASP A 14 8.69 -9.11 -7.60
C ASP A 14 8.37 -10.21 -6.59
N PRO A 15 9.27 -11.19 -6.34
CA PRO A 15 9.04 -12.25 -5.37
C PRO A 15 9.18 -11.76 -3.92
N THR A 16 9.28 -10.45 -3.71
CA THR A 16 9.66 -9.82 -2.44
C THR A 16 8.61 -8.86 -1.87
N MET A 17 7.41 -8.77 -2.47
CA MET A 17 6.28 -8.18 -1.75
C MET A 17 5.70 -9.24 -0.82
N ALA A 18 6.22 -9.30 0.41
CA ALA A 18 5.59 -10.07 1.48
C ALA A 18 4.13 -9.62 1.59
N LYS A 19 3.20 -10.52 1.27
CA LYS A 19 1.76 -10.23 1.34
C LYS A 19 1.42 -9.89 2.80
N LYS A 20 1.13 -8.61 3.08
CA LYS A 20 0.69 -8.16 4.40
C LYS A 20 -0.83 -8.36 4.54
N THR A 21 -1.31 -8.35 5.78
CA THR A 21 -2.74 -8.47 6.09
C THR A 21 -3.25 -7.10 6.46
N CYS A 22 -4.32 -6.63 5.80
CA CYS A 22 -4.95 -5.36 6.15
C CYS A 22 -5.62 -5.48 7.52
N GLU A 23 -5.35 -4.53 8.41
CA GLU A 23 -5.89 -4.52 9.79
C GLU A 23 -7.38 -4.18 9.84
N THR A 24 -7.92 -3.51 8.82
CA THR A 24 -9.35 -3.14 8.76
C THR A 24 -10.22 -4.24 8.19
N CYS A 25 -9.88 -4.78 7.01
CA CYS A 25 -10.73 -5.74 6.29
C CYS A 25 -10.19 -7.18 6.31
N GLY A 26 -8.99 -7.42 6.84
CA GLY A 26 -8.37 -8.75 6.90
C GLY A 26 -7.81 -9.29 5.58
N THR A 27 -7.87 -8.51 4.48
CA THR A 27 -7.39 -8.94 3.16
C THR A 27 -5.87 -9.13 3.17
N LYS A 28 -5.40 -10.26 2.62
CA LYS A 28 -3.97 -10.54 2.42
C LYS A 28 -3.56 -10.23 0.98
N SER A 29 -2.82 -9.15 0.78
CA SER A 29 -2.35 -8.76 -0.56
C SER A 29 -0.94 -8.20 -0.50
N ALA A 30 -0.23 -8.28 -1.62
CA ALA A 30 1.05 -7.61 -1.83
C ALA A 30 0.89 -6.07 -1.85
N THR A 31 -0.32 -5.60 -2.16
CA THR A 31 -0.67 -4.17 -2.16
C THR A 31 -0.98 -3.62 -0.77
N VAL A 32 -1.00 -4.48 0.26
CA VAL A 32 -1.16 -4.01 1.64
C VAL A 32 0.19 -3.50 2.11
N GLU A 33 0.25 -2.25 2.51
CA GLU A 33 1.46 -1.60 2.98
C GLU A 33 1.26 -0.97 4.35
N GLN A 34 2.36 -0.71 5.04
CA GLN A 34 2.34 0.00 6.30
C GLN A 34 2.48 1.48 5.96
N MET A 35 1.55 2.30 6.43
CA MET A 35 1.45 3.72 6.14
C MET A 35 1.01 4.48 7.39
N ASP A 36 1.27 5.78 7.40
CA ASP A 36 0.68 6.68 8.39
C ASP A 36 -0.85 6.61 8.36
N ASP A 37 -1.44 6.76 9.53
CA ASP A 37 -2.86 6.73 9.74
C ASP A 37 -3.55 7.81 8.89
N PRO A 38 -4.31 7.43 7.83
CA PRO A 38 -4.83 8.39 6.87
C PRO A 38 -5.78 9.41 7.51
N TYR A 39 -6.45 9.01 8.60
CA TYR A 39 -7.42 9.84 9.29
C TYR A 39 -6.70 10.90 10.14
N THR A 40 -5.72 10.49 10.95
CA THR A 40 -4.99 11.44 11.80
C THR A 40 -4.04 12.32 10.98
N ALA A 41 -3.48 11.79 9.88
CA ALA A 41 -2.68 12.55 8.94
C ALA A 41 -3.50 13.62 8.19
N ALA A 42 -4.78 13.34 7.92
CA ALA A 42 -5.69 14.32 7.35
C ALA A 42 -6.12 15.39 8.36
N LEU A 43 -6.39 15.00 9.62
CA LEU A 43 -6.82 15.91 10.68
C LEU A 43 -5.71 16.81 11.22
N TYR A 44 -4.48 16.28 11.34
CA TYR A 44 -3.36 16.96 11.99
C TYR A 44 -2.11 16.97 11.10
N PRO A 45 -2.17 17.53 9.87
CA PRO A 45 -1.06 17.47 8.92
C PRO A 45 0.22 18.20 9.39
N GLU A 46 0.13 18.99 10.45
CA GLU A 46 1.29 19.64 11.08
C GLU A 46 2.08 18.71 12.02
N TRP A 47 1.53 17.55 12.40
CA TRP A 47 2.21 16.61 13.27
C TRP A 47 3.23 15.80 12.47
N PRO A 48 4.48 15.70 12.94
CA PRO A 48 5.55 15.01 12.22
C PRO A 48 5.44 13.47 12.31
N GLU A 49 4.58 12.97 13.19
CA GLU A 49 4.41 11.55 13.47
C GLU A 49 2.92 11.21 13.59
N HIS A 50 2.50 10.21 12.82
CA HIS A 50 1.17 9.64 12.89
C HIS A 50 1.26 8.16 13.27
N ASP A 51 0.17 7.63 13.81
CA ASP A 51 0.09 6.21 14.11
C ASP A 51 0.30 5.40 12.82
N GLN A 52 0.99 4.27 12.91
CA GLN A 52 1.34 3.46 11.75
C GLN A 52 0.39 2.28 11.63
N MET A 53 -0.30 2.16 10.50
CA MET A 53 -1.22 1.06 10.23
C MET A 53 -0.91 0.34 8.93
N THR A 54 -1.26 -0.93 8.90
CA THR A 54 -1.13 -1.82 7.74
C THR A 54 -2.47 -1.90 7.00
N LEU A 55 -2.59 -1.14 5.92
CA LEU A 55 -3.84 -0.96 5.18
C LEU A 55 -3.69 -1.34 3.70
N CYS A 56 -4.79 -1.83 3.13
CA CYS A 56 -4.91 -1.92 1.67
C CYS A 56 -5.37 -0.56 1.11
N PRO A 57 -5.07 -0.25 -0.16
CA PRO A 57 -5.45 1.02 -0.79
C PRO A 57 -6.92 1.42 -0.60
N PRO A 58 -7.92 0.53 -0.78
CA PRO A 58 -9.32 0.92 -0.57
C PRO A 58 -9.65 1.22 0.90
N CYS A 59 -9.06 0.50 1.86
CA CYS A 59 -9.28 0.78 3.28
C CYS A 59 -8.56 2.05 3.74
N ALA A 60 -7.41 2.36 3.14
CA ALA A 60 -6.70 3.61 3.39
C ALA A 60 -7.53 4.82 2.94
N VAL A 61 -8.11 4.76 1.73
CA VAL A 61 -9.02 5.81 1.22
C VAL A 61 -10.26 5.92 2.09
N ALA A 62 -10.91 4.81 2.42
CA ALA A 62 -12.09 4.84 3.28
C ALA A 62 -11.80 5.48 4.64
N ARG A 63 -10.64 5.22 5.25
CA ARG A 63 -10.23 5.90 6.48
C ARG A 63 -9.97 7.39 6.32
N TYR A 64 -9.40 7.79 5.19
CA TYR A 64 -9.19 9.20 4.86
C TYR A 64 -10.53 9.93 4.69
N GLU A 65 -11.54 9.30 4.07
CA GLU A 65 -12.85 9.91 3.87
C GLU A 65 -13.68 10.07 5.17
N GLU A 66 -13.29 9.39 6.24
CA GLU A 66 -13.96 9.49 7.55
C GLU A 66 -13.46 10.69 8.39
N SER A 67 -12.39 11.38 7.97
CA SER A 67 -11.78 12.52 8.69
C SER A 67 -12.55 13.83 8.54
#